data_AF-A0A3M8H180-F1
#
_entry.id   AF-A0A3M8H180-F1
#
_cell.length_a   1.000
_cell.length_b   1.000
_cell.length_c   1.000
_cell.angle_alpha   90.00
_cell.angle_beta   90.00
_cell.angle_gamma   90.00
#
_symmetry.space_group_name_H-M   'P 1'
#
loop_
_entity.id
_entity.type
_entity.pdbx_description
1 polymer ?
#
loop_
_entity_poly.entity_id
_entity_poly.type
_entity_poly.pdbx_seq_one_letter_code
_entity_poly.pdbx_strand_id
1 'polypeptide(L)'
;MLKKIFVGIMIFCLTITSCLVIGGGEASASGQMKPLPGAPGWKYRVDGPHVDGVNNDWHVHVEKGSIKGAETVKGGESHNKTLSSAGVPKTVQKKVKETSEYKRALEKQKKLDKERDKASKFSWKTIIIKPYIYLAAVATAAGLTVWQIIKAGPRFIFA
;
A
#
# COMPACT_ATOMS: atom_id res chain seq x y z
N MET A 1 30.76 -7.58 29.49
CA MET A 1 30.04 -6.29 29.62
C MET A 1 29.80 -5.59 28.28
N LEU A 2 30.82 -5.52 27.40
CA LEU A 2 30.72 -4.82 26.10
C LEU A 2 29.56 -5.30 25.20
N LYS A 3 29.29 -6.62 25.12
CA LYS A 3 28.17 -7.18 24.34
C LYS A 3 26.78 -6.72 24.83
N LYS A 4 26.59 -6.54 26.14
CA LYS A 4 25.29 -6.10 26.71
C LYS A 4 25.04 -4.61 26.47
N ILE A 5 26.12 -3.81 26.51
CA ILE A 5 26.09 -2.38 26.15
C ILE A 5 25.84 -2.22 24.64
N PHE A 6 26.48 -3.05 23.81
CA PHE A 6 26.29 -3.05 22.35
C PHE A 6 24.85 -3.40 21.95
N VAL A 7 24.26 -4.43 22.59
CA VAL A 7 22.85 -4.80 22.41
C VAL A 7 21.92 -3.68 22.91
N GLY A 8 22.23 -3.05 24.04
CA GLY A 8 21.47 -1.91 24.56
C GLY A 8 21.49 -0.70 23.62
N ILE A 9 22.65 -0.35 23.05
CA ILE A 9 22.80 0.72 22.05
C ILE A 9 22.05 0.37 20.76
N MET A 10 22.10 -0.89 20.31
CA MET A 10 21.34 -1.34 19.15
C MET A 10 19.82 -1.21 19.35
N ILE A 11 19.31 -1.60 20.52
CA ILE A 11 17.89 -1.47 20.86
C ILE A 11 17.50 0.01 20.97
N PHE A 12 18.33 0.83 21.59
CA PHE A 12 18.12 2.27 21.71
C PHE A 12 18.11 2.99 20.35
N CYS A 13 19.03 2.63 19.45
CA CYS A 13 19.05 3.12 18.07
C CYS A 13 17.84 2.61 17.27
N LEU A 14 17.39 1.37 17.48
CA LEU A 14 16.17 0.85 16.86
C LEU A 14 14.93 1.63 17.31
N THR A 15 14.81 1.93 18.61
CA THR A 15 13.66 2.68 19.17
C THR A 15 13.64 4.16 18.74
N ILE A 16 14.80 4.81 18.64
CA ILE A 16 14.90 6.21 18.20
C ILE A 16 14.66 6.33 16.69
N THR A 17 15.10 5.36 15.89
CA THR A 17 14.85 5.37 14.44
C THR A 17 13.38 5.10 14.13
N SER A 18 12.68 4.27 14.92
CA SER A 18 11.22 4.11 14.79
C SER A 18 10.43 5.39 15.13
N CYS A 19 10.98 6.31 15.93
CA CYS A 19 10.37 7.61 16.19
C CYS A 19 10.73 8.68 15.15
N LEU A 20 11.86 8.53 14.43
CA LEU A 20 12.32 9.50 13.42
C LEU A 20 11.83 9.19 12.00
N VAL A 21 11.39 7.96 11.72
CA VAL A 21 10.58 7.65 10.53
C VAL A 21 9.10 7.88 10.82
N ILE A 22 8.76 9.05 11.36
CA ILE A 22 7.44 9.68 11.16
C ILE A 22 7.55 10.53 9.90
N GLY A 23 8.07 9.93 8.83
CA GLY A 23 8.14 10.53 7.51
C GLY A 23 6.82 10.33 6.81
N GLY A 24 5.78 11.07 7.23
CA GLY A 24 4.59 11.37 6.42
C GLY A 24 3.95 10.21 5.66
N GLY A 25 3.94 9.00 6.23
CA GLY A 25 3.07 7.95 5.73
C GLY A 25 1.65 8.41 6.00
N GLU A 26 1.01 9.02 5.00
CA GLU A 26 -0.43 9.21 4.96
C GLU A 26 -1.02 7.80 5.14
N ALA A 27 -1.28 7.40 6.38
CA ALA A 27 -2.19 6.33 6.70
C ALA A 27 -3.46 6.71 5.95
N SER A 28 -3.65 6.08 4.79
CA SER A 28 -4.68 6.45 3.84
C SER A 28 -5.97 5.92 4.43
N ALA A 29 -6.56 6.71 5.33
CA ALA A 29 -7.90 6.51 5.82
C ALA A 29 -8.79 6.22 4.60
N SER A 30 -9.58 5.15 4.66
CA SER A 30 -10.45 4.77 3.54
C SER A 30 -11.27 5.98 3.15
N GLY A 31 -11.24 6.34 1.86
CA GLY A 31 -11.97 7.51 1.39
C GLY A 31 -13.47 7.34 1.62
N GLN A 32 -14.18 8.45 1.85
CA GLN A 32 -15.64 8.42 1.77
C GLN A 32 -16.07 8.10 0.33
N MET A 33 -17.14 7.33 0.17
CA MET A 33 -17.72 7.06 -1.14
C MET A 33 -18.27 8.35 -1.76
N LYS A 34 -17.77 8.70 -2.94
CA LYS A 34 -18.14 9.91 -3.68
C LYS A 34 -19.01 9.57 -4.87
N PRO A 35 -19.96 10.43 -5.27
CA PRO A 35 -20.68 10.26 -6.53
C PRO A 35 -19.71 10.17 -7.72
N LEU A 36 -19.93 9.24 -8.64
CA LEU A 36 -19.13 9.09 -9.84
C LEU A 36 -19.63 10.05 -10.94
N PRO A 37 -18.81 11.02 -11.41
CA PRO A 37 -19.24 11.97 -12.43
C PRO A 37 -19.70 11.28 -13.72
N GLY A 38 -20.89 11.64 -14.18
CA GLY A 38 -21.48 11.10 -15.40
C GLY A 38 -21.94 9.64 -15.33
N ALA A 39 -22.03 9.03 -14.14
CA ALA A 39 -22.62 7.71 -13.93
C ALA A 39 -23.67 7.77 -12.80
N PRO A 40 -24.92 8.17 -13.08
CA PRO A 40 -25.94 8.40 -12.06
C PRO A 40 -26.20 7.17 -11.17
N GLY A 41 -26.22 7.41 -9.86
CA GLY A 41 -26.42 6.39 -8.82
C GLY A 41 -25.21 5.51 -8.53
N TRP A 42 -24.09 5.69 -9.23
CA TRP A 42 -22.83 5.02 -8.91
C TRP A 42 -21.99 5.90 -7.99
N LYS A 43 -21.34 5.25 -7.04
CA LYS A 43 -20.33 5.86 -6.17
C LYS A 43 -19.00 5.17 -6.34
N TYR A 44 -17.92 5.90 -6.10
CA TYR A 44 -16.58 5.37 -6.10
C TYR A 44 -15.76 5.95 -4.94
N ARG A 45 -14.73 5.22 -4.54
CA ARG A 45 -13.62 5.76 -3.75
C ARG A 45 -12.34 5.08 -4.19
N VAL A 46 -11.23 5.78 -4.03
CA VAL A 46 -9.91 5.22 -4.28
C VAL A 46 -9.19 5.14 -2.95
N ASP A 47 -8.80 3.94 -2.58
CA ASP A 47 -8.15 3.64 -1.32
C ASP A 47 -6.68 3.33 -1.54
N GLY A 48 -5.87 3.70 -0.54
CA GLY A 48 -4.46 3.37 -0.51
C GLY A 48 -4.20 1.88 -0.23
N PRO A 49 -2.92 1.47 -0.28
CA PRO A 49 -2.47 0.16 0.18
C PRO A 49 -2.99 -0.20 1.58
N HIS A 50 -3.40 -1.46 1.79
CA HIS A 50 -3.85 -1.96 3.09
C HIS A 50 -2.87 -2.98 3.70
N VAL A 51 -2.66 -2.86 5.01
CA VAL A 51 -1.57 -3.49 5.80
C VAL A 51 -1.66 -5.01 6.04
N ASP A 52 -2.61 -5.71 5.43
CA ASP A 52 -2.92 -7.11 5.80
C ASP A 52 -2.33 -8.19 4.86
N GLY A 53 -1.45 -7.84 3.93
CA GLY A 53 -0.69 -8.81 3.11
C GLY A 53 -0.69 -8.54 1.61
N VAL A 54 -0.64 -9.62 0.81
CA VAL A 54 -0.27 -9.72 -0.63
C VAL A 54 -0.97 -8.72 -1.58
N ASN A 55 -2.05 -8.06 -1.16
CA ASN A 55 -2.77 -7.05 -1.93
C ASN A 55 -2.56 -5.63 -1.37
N ASN A 56 -1.32 -5.14 -1.45
CA ASN A 56 -0.93 -3.80 -0.99
C ASN A 56 -0.97 -2.74 -2.12
N ASP A 57 -1.80 -2.93 -3.13
CA ASP A 57 -1.93 -1.94 -4.21
C ASP A 57 -2.98 -0.89 -3.90
N TRP A 58 -2.79 0.31 -4.47
CA TRP A 58 -3.88 1.25 -4.65
C TRP A 58 -5.01 0.57 -5.39
N HIS A 59 -6.24 0.75 -4.91
CA HIS A 59 -7.40 0.08 -5.48
C HIS A 59 -8.61 1.00 -5.42
N VAL A 60 -9.55 0.72 -6.31
CA VAL A 60 -10.79 1.48 -6.42
C VAL A 60 -11.95 0.60 -6.00
N HIS A 61 -12.86 1.17 -5.22
CA HIS A 61 -14.16 0.58 -4.92
C HIS A 61 -15.22 1.32 -5.71
N VAL A 62 -16.17 0.58 -6.25
CA VAL A 62 -17.30 1.10 -7.02
C VAL A 62 -18.57 0.41 -6.55
N GLU A 63 -19.60 1.17 -6.20
CA GLU A 63 -20.85 0.60 -5.73
C GLU A 63 -22.10 1.28 -6.28
N LYS A 64 -23.16 0.48 -6.41
CA LYS A 64 -24.54 0.93 -6.66
C LYS A 64 -25.52 -0.11 -6.11
N GLY A 65 -26.23 0.24 -5.03
CA GLY A 65 -27.16 -0.68 -4.37
C GLY A 65 -26.46 -1.95 -3.87
N SER A 66 -26.86 -3.11 -4.39
CA SER A 66 -26.27 -4.42 -4.07
C SER A 66 -24.96 -4.71 -4.82
N ILE A 67 -24.63 -3.95 -5.88
CA ILE A 67 -23.40 -4.14 -6.65
C ILE A 67 -22.25 -3.45 -5.93
N LYS A 68 -21.23 -4.23 -5.53
CA LYS A 68 -19.99 -3.74 -4.91
C LYS A 68 -18.80 -4.41 -5.59
N GLY A 69 -18.05 -3.64 -6.36
CA GLY A 69 -16.84 -4.08 -7.04
C GLY A 69 -15.61 -3.39 -6.47
N ALA A 70 -14.50 -4.10 -6.44
CA ALA A 70 -13.18 -3.55 -6.18
C ALA A 70 -12.21 -4.05 -7.25
N GLU A 71 -11.18 -3.27 -7.56
CA GLU A 71 -10.11 -3.63 -8.51
C GLU A 71 -8.87 -2.80 -8.16
N THR A 72 -7.67 -3.38 -8.30
CA THR A 72 -6.45 -2.57 -8.18
C THR A 72 -6.39 -1.54 -9.30
N VAL A 73 -5.69 -0.42 -9.10
CA VAL A 73 -5.55 0.59 -10.17
C VAL A 73 -4.80 0.06 -11.40
N LYS A 74 -4.16 -1.13 -11.28
CA LYS A 74 -3.52 -1.88 -12.36
C LYS A 74 -4.45 -2.84 -13.09
N GLY A 75 -5.70 -3.00 -12.64
CA GLY A 75 -6.69 -3.91 -13.24
C GLY A 75 -6.70 -5.33 -12.65
N GLY A 76 -5.97 -5.56 -11.55
CA GLY A 76 -5.95 -6.84 -10.84
C GLY A 76 -7.05 -6.95 -9.79
N GLU A 77 -7.16 -8.12 -9.16
CA GLU A 77 -8.15 -8.34 -8.12
C GLU A 77 -7.89 -7.52 -6.86
N SER A 78 -8.96 -6.98 -6.29
CA SER A 78 -8.98 -6.46 -4.93
C SER A 78 -10.14 -7.13 -4.18
N HIS A 79 -9.89 -7.60 -2.97
CA HIS A 79 -10.85 -8.43 -2.21
C HIS A 79 -11.37 -9.65 -3.02
N ASN A 80 -10.48 -10.32 -3.76
CA ASN A 80 -10.78 -11.48 -4.63
C ASN A 80 -11.82 -11.20 -5.72
N LYS A 81 -11.96 -9.94 -6.14
CA LYS A 81 -12.88 -9.50 -7.18
C LYS A 81 -12.22 -8.45 -8.08
N THR A 82 -12.71 -8.36 -9.32
CA THR A 82 -12.53 -7.21 -10.22
C THR A 82 -13.85 -6.47 -10.39
N LEU A 83 -13.82 -5.26 -10.97
CA LEU A 83 -15.06 -4.54 -11.30
C LEU A 83 -15.94 -5.35 -12.26
N SER A 84 -15.32 -6.03 -13.22
CA SER A 84 -16.01 -6.89 -14.17
C SER A 84 -16.69 -8.07 -13.49
N SER A 85 -15.98 -8.79 -12.61
CA SER A 85 -16.53 -9.94 -11.88
C SER A 85 -17.68 -9.57 -10.94
N ALA A 86 -17.70 -8.33 -10.45
CA ALA A 86 -18.75 -7.79 -9.59
C ALA A 86 -19.99 -7.31 -10.36
N GLY A 87 -19.98 -7.35 -11.69
CA GLY A 87 -21.11 -6.89 -12.53
C GLY A 87 -21.14 -5.38 -12.75
N VAL A 88 -20.02 -4.67 -12.55
CA VAL A 88 -19.95 -3.23 -12.84
C VAL A 88 -19.94 -3.01 -14.37
N PRO A 89 -20.85 -2.20 -14.95
CA PRO A 89 -20.88 -1.95 -16.39
C PRO A 89 -19.59 -1.32 -16.92
N LYS A 90 -19.17 -1.69 -18.14
CA LYS A 90 -17.92 -1.17 -18.77
C LYS A 90 -17.88 0.36 -18.84
N THR A 91 -19.01 1.02 -19.06
CA THR A 91 -19.12 2.49 -19.07
C THR A 91 -18.78 3.12 -17.73
N VAL A 92 -19.18 2.47 -16.63
CA VAL A 92 -18.85 2.89 -15.26
C VAL A 92 -17.38 2.65 -14.98
N GLN A 93 -16.85 1.48 -15.35
CA GLN A 93 -15.42 1.16 -15.22
C GLN A 93 -14.55 2.22 -15.93
N LYS A 94 -14.93 2.62 -17.15
CA LYS A 94 -14.22 3.66 -17.91
C LYS A 94 -14.25 5.02 -17.18
N LYS A 95 -15.43 5.46 -16.73
CA LYS A 95 -15.59 6.74 -16.04
C LYS A 95 -14.78 6.81 -14.74
N VAL A 96 -14.72 5.72 -14.00
CA VAL A 96 -13.88 5.63 -12.79
C VAL A 96 -12.40 5.87 -13.14
N LYS A 97 -11.90 5.23 -14.21
CA LYS A 97 -10.52 5.37 -14.68
C LYS A 97 -10.19 6.78 -15.20
N GLU A 98 -11.20 7.55 -15.58
CA GLU A 98 -11.06 8.95 -16.04
C GLU A 98 -10.95 9.96 -14.88
N THR A 99 -11.37 9.58 -13.67
CA THR A 99 -11.35 10.47 -12.49
C THR A 99 -9.93 10.91 -12.12
N SER A 100 -9.82 12.12 -11.57
CA SER A 100 -8.54 12.68 -11.09
C SER A 100 -7.95 11.85 -9.95
N GLU A 101 -8.79 11.31 -9.06
CA GLU A 101 -8.34 10.46 -7.95
C GLU A 101 -7.76 9.14 -8.43
N TYR A 102 -8.40 8.48 -9.40
CA TYR A 102 -7.86 7.26 -10.00
C TYR A 102 -6.52 7.52 -10.67
N LYS A 103 -6.41 8.61 -11.45
CA LYS A 103 -5.14 8.99 -12.10
C LYS A 103 -4.04 9.30 -11.08
N ARG A 104 -4.37 10.02 -10.00
CA ARG A 104 -3.42 10.31 -8.91
C ARG A 104 -2.96 9.03 -8.22
N ALA A 105 -3.88 8.11 -7.96
CA ALA A 105 -3.56 6.81 -7.37
C ALA A 105 -2.71 5.95 -8.30
N LEU A 106 -2.96 5.98 -9.61
CA LEU A 106 -2.12 5.32 -10.61
C LEU A 106 -0.68 5.85 -10.60
N GLU A 107 -0.49 7.17 -10.50
CA GLU A 107 0.86 7.75 -10.36
C GLU A 107 1.52 7.39 -9.03
N LYS A 108 0.76 7.40 -7.92
CA LYS A 108 1.25 6.94 -6.62
C LYS A 108 1.65 5.45 -6.67
N GLN A 109 0.86 4.61 -7.35
CA GLN A 109 1.16 3.19 -7.56
C GLN A 109 2.45 3.00 -8.37
N LYS A 110 2.68 3.77 -9.44
CA LYS A 110 3.94 3.70 -10.20
C LYS A 110 5.15 4.05 -9.33
N LYS A 111 5.02 5.02 -8.43
CA LYS A 111 6.08 5.36 -7.47
C LYS A 111 6.30 4.21 -6.48
N LEU A 112 5.22 3.65 -5.94
CA LEU A 112 5.24 2.49 -5.05
C LEU A 112 5.93 1.29 -5.71
N ASP A 113 5.59 0.98 -6.97
CA ASP A 113 6.18 -0.12 -7.72
C ASP A 113 7.68 0.09 -7.98
N LYS A 114 8.12 1.33 -8.26
CA LYS A 114 9.55 1.66 -8.38
C LYS A 114 10.29 1.48 -7.06
N GLU A 115 9.67 1.85 -5.95
CA GLU A 115 10.28 1.70 -4.63
C GLU A 115 10.31 0.23 -4.21
N ARG A 116 9.28 -0.56 -4.54
CA ARG A 116 9.26 -2.03 -4.42
C ARG A 116 10.32 -2.71 -5.27
N ASP A 117 10.51 -2.30 -6.52
CA ASP A 117 11.57 -2.84 -7.38
C ASP A 117 12.95 -2.61 -6.75
N LYS A 118 13.21 -1.40 -6.24
CA LYS A 118 14.45 -1.12 -5.50
C LYS A 118 14.57 -1.99 -4.25
N ALA A 119 13.48 -2.17 -3.50
CA ALA A 119 13.46 -3.01 -2.30
C ALA A 119 13.70 -4.50 -2.60
N SER A 120 13.16 -5.02 -3.71
CA SER A 120 13.26 -6.42 -4.12
C SER A 120 14.70 -6.85 -4.43
N LYS A 121 15.58 -5.89 -4.74
CA LYS A 121 17.02 -6.13 -4.98
C LYS A 121 17.79 -6.46 -3.69
N PHE A 122 17.17 -6.30 -2.52
CA PHE A 122 17.79 -6.60 -1.24
C PHE A 122 17.36 -7.98 -0.71
N SER A 123 18.34 -8.79 -0.32
CA SER A 123 18.10 -10.05 0.39
C SER A 123 17.73 -9.79 1.86
N TRP A 124 16.91 -10.67 2.45
CA TRP A 124 16.65 -10.69 3.90
C TRP A 124 17.92 -10.66 4.75
N LYS A 125 19.00 -11.27 4.28
CA LYS A 125 20.31 -11.23 4.96
C LYS A 125 20.86 -9.80 5.05
N THR A 126 20.63 -8.97 4.03
CA THR A 126 21.07 -7.57 3.98
C THR A 126 20.24 -6.68 4.91
N ILE A 127 18.94 -6.96 5.04
CA ILE A 127 18.02 -6.28 5.96
C ILE A 127 18.43 -6.55 7.42
N ILE A 128 18.84 -7.77 7.75
CA ILE A 128 19.31 -8.12 9.10
C ILE A 128 20.64 -7.43 9.46
N ILE A 129 21.52 -7.19 8.48
CA ILE A 129 22.86 -6.62 8.70
C ILE A 129 22.83 -5.08 8.84
N LYS A 130 21.92 -4.38 8.16
CA LYS A 130 21.75 -2.91 8.24
C LYS A 130 20.27 -2.51 8.40
N PRO A 131 19.63 -2.91 9.50
CA PRO A 131 18.16 -2.84 9.64
C PRO A 131 17.60 -1.43 9.51
N TYR A 132 18.31 -0.40 9.97
CA TYR A 132 17.80 0.97 10.04
C TYR A 132 17.62 1.66 8.67
N ILE A 133 18.53 1.45 7.71
CA ILE A 133 18.41 2.05 6.35
C ILE A 133 17.36 1.30 5.53
N TYR A 134 17.36 -0.03 5.63
CA TYR A 134 16.53 -0.86 4.77
C TYR A 134 15.09 -0.98 5.27
N LEU A 135 14.84 -1.06 6.57
CA LEU A 135 13.46 -1.02 7.08
C LEU A 135 12.81 0.32 6.82
N ALA A 136 13.53 1.44 6.92
CA ALA A 136 13.01 2.76 6.57
C ALA A 136 12.72 2.88 5.06
N ALA A 137 13.61 2.38 4.21
CA ALA A 137 13.39 2.38 2.75
C ALA A 137 12.21 1.50 2.34
N VAL A 138 12.09 0.30 2.91
CA VAL A 138 10.96 -0.62 2.65
C VAL A 138 9.66 -0.08 3.24
N ALA A 139 9.71 0.56 4.42
CA ALA A 139 8.57 1.24 5.05
C ALA A 139 8.00 2.31 4.14
N THR A 140 8.84 3.24 3.71
CA THR A 140 8.45 4.29 2.76
C THR A 140 7.97 3.70 1.44
N ALA A 141 8.68 2.71 0.90
CA ALA A 141 8.38 2.02 -0.36
C ALA A 141 7.05 1.27 -0.36
N ALA A 142 6.60 0.84 0.81
CA ALA A 142 5.37 0.09 0.97
C ALA A 142 4.22 0.95 1.52
N GLY A 143 4.49 2.22 1.87
CA GLY A 143 3.55 3.06 2.60
C GLY A 143 3.22 2.52 4.00
N LEU A 144 4.14 1.73 4.57
CA LEU A 144 3.98 1.04 5.85
C LEU A 144 4.93 1.60 6.91
N THR A 145 4.63 1.33 8.16
CA THR A 145 5.58 1.55 9.26
C THR A 145 6.60 0.41 9.31
N VAL A 146 7.78 0.70 9.85
CA VAL A 146 8.83 -0.29 10.12
C VAL A 146 8.29 -1.50 10.92
N TRP A 147 7.38 -1.24 11.87
CA TRP A 147 6.75 -2.29 12.68
C TRP A 147 5.85 -3.24 11.87
N GLN A 148 5.12 -2.72 10.89
CA GLN A 148 4.25 -3.53 10.01
C GLN A 148 5.07 -4.47 9.13
N ILE A 149 6.23 -4.04 8.64
CA ILE A 149 7.15 -4.88 7.87
C ILE A 149 7.72 -6.01 8.72
N ILE A 150 8.10 -5.70 9.97
CA ILE A 150 8.60 -6.70 10.91
C ILE A 150 7.52 -7.75 11.21
N LYS A 151 6.26 -7.32 11.41
CA LYS A 151 5.12 -8.22 11.68
C LYS A 151 4.77 -9.11 10.48
N ALA A 152 4.83 -8.58 9.25
CA ALA A 152 4.52 -9.32 8.03
C ALA A 152 5.60 -10.36 7.66
N GLY A 153 6.82 -10.18 8.16
CA GLY A 153 7.90 -11.16 8.02
C GLY A 153 8.36 -11.36 6.57
N PRO A 154 9.07 -12.47 6.27
CA PRO A 154 9.78 -12.66 5.01
C PRO A 154 9.00 -12.58 3.72
N ARG A 155 7.70 -12.86 3.80
CA ARG A 155 6.80 -12.92 2.65
C ARG A 155 6.36 -11.54 2.16
N PHE A 156 6.63 -10.48 2.91
CA PHE A 156 6.17 -9.13 2.58
C PHE A 156 6.89 -8.48 1.39
N ILE A 157 8.20 -8.74 1.24
CA ILE A 157 9.05 -8.08 0.24
C ILE A 157 9.09 -8.85 -1.09
N PHE A 158 8.66 -10.12 -1.08
CA PHE A 158 8.85 -11.09 -2.17
C PHE A 158 7.54 -11.66 -2.73
N ALA A 159 6.42 -10.98 -2.54
CA ALA A 159 5.13 -11.33 -3.12
C ALA A 159 4.70 -10.25 -4.13
#